data_AF-A0A5Q4GJX9-F1
#
_entry.id   AF-A0A5Q4GJX9-F1
#
_cell.length_a   1.000
_cell.length_b   1.000
_cell.length_c   1.000
_cell.angle_alpha   90.00
_cell.angle_beta   90.00
_cell.angle_gamma   90.00
#
_symmetry.space_group_name_H-M   'P 1'
#
loop_
_entity.id
_entity.type
_entity.pdbx_description
1 polymer ?
#
loop_
_entity_poly.entity_id
_entity_poly.type
_entity_poly.pdbx_seq_one_letter_code
_entity_poly.pdbx_strand_id
1 'polypeptide(L)'
;MCKGFVDHAIESTLPDAPKRTFRRRQGLGGWTFSRKTCFVLTEAGLAFAREAMGDLLHLSDAQLQTVKRVHRASAAIERKPRWDYQRQELRLADAIVKQFKVPASNQERILAAFEEEGWPVRIDDPLPPNAEQNPKRRLHDTINSLNRNQKQHLIRFTGDGSGQGIRWELVVDDDG
;
A
#
# COMPACT_ATOMS: atom_id res chain seq x y z
N MET A 1 12.12 19.77 -2.60
CA MET A 1 12.11 18.64 -3.55
C MET A 1 13.51 18.04 -3.56
N CYS A 2 13.64 16.74 -3.30
CA CYS A 2 14.86 15.90 -3.29
C CYS A 2 16.22 16.59 -3.48
N LYS A 3 16.80 17.25 -2.45
CA LYS A 3 18.21 17.71 -2.33
C LYS A 3 18.94 18.27 -3.59
N GLY A 4 18.25 18.61 -4.68
CA GLY A 4 18.85 18.90 -6.00
C GLY A 4 19.28 17.68 -6.84
N PHE A 5 18.97 16.45 -6.44
CA PHE A 5 19.39 15.23 -7.15
C PHE A 5 18.49 14.84 -8.32
N VAL A 6 17.24 15.30 -8.29
CA VAL A 6 16.23 14.93 -9.28
C VAL A 6 15.49 16.17 -9.73
N ASP A 7 15.35 16.30 -11.04
CA ASP A 7 14.48 17.29 -11.67
C ASP A 7 13.17 16.65 -12.13
N HIS A 8 12.10 17.43 -12.03
CA HIS A 8 10.80 17.10 -12.60
C HIS A 8 10.75 17.50 -14.07
N ALA A 9 10.42 16.55 -14.95
CA ALA A 9 10.22 16.79 -16.38
C ALA A 9 8.98 16.05 -16.89
N ILE A 10 8.50 16.44 -18.06
CA ILE A 10 7.43 15.73 -18.77
C ILE A 10 8.02 15.11 -20.02
N GLU A 11 7.79 13.83 -20.25
CA GLU A 11 8.20 13.19 -21.49
C GLU A 11 7.39 13.75 -22.67
N SER A 12 8.11 14.23 -23.68
CA SER A 12 7.57 14.81 -24.91
C SER A 12 8.08 14.07 -26.16
N THR A 13 8.53 12.83 -25.99
CA THR A 13 9.03 11.98 -27.07
C THR A 13 7.94 11.77 -28.12
N LEU A 14 8.25 12.09 -29.39
CA LEU A 14 7.40 11.75 -30.53
C LEU A 14 7.56 10.26 -30.88
N PRO A 15 6.53 9.60 -31.42
CA PRO A 15 6.55 8.15 -31.70
C PRO A 15 7.76 7.68 -32.53
N ASP A 16 8.23 8.49 -33.48
CA ASP A 16 9.33 8.15 -34.38
C ASP A 16 10.66 8.85 -34.01
N ALA A 17 10.75 9.42 -32.80
CA ALA A 17 11.95 10.12 -32.37
C ALA A 17 13.08 9.11 -32.05
N PRO A 18 14.30 9.31 -32.59
CA PRO A 18 15.44 8.40 -32.33
C PRO A 18 15.94 8.48 -30.87
N LYS A 19 15.50 9.48 -30.10
CA LYS A 19 15.86 9.68 -28.70
C LYS A 19 14.67 10.20 -27.92
N ARG A 20 14.54 9.75 -26.67
CA ARG A 20 13.55 10.28 -25.74
C ARG A 20 13.86 11.74 -25.42
N THR A 21 12.83 12.59 -25.37
CA THR A 21 12.96 14.01 -25.05
C THR A 21 12.10 14.38 -23.86
N PHE A 22 12.62 15.24 -23.00
CA PHE A 22 11.97 15.63 -21.76
C PHE A 22 11.94 17.16 -21.66
N ARG A 23 10.76 17.71 -21.41
CA ARG A 23 10.57 19.14 -21.19
C ARG A 23 10.61 19.43 -19.69
N ARG A 24 11.59 20.20 -19.23
CA ARG A 24 11.62 20.71 -17.85
C ARG A 24 10.50 21.72 -17.67
N ARG A 25 9.72 21.60 -16.59
CA ARG A 25 8.65 22.55 -16.30
C ARG A 25 9.24 23.69 -15.47
N GLN A 26 9.43 24.86 -16.09
CA GLN A 26 9.83 26.10 -15.43
C GLN A 26 8.57 26.96 -15.26
N GLY A 27 8.09 27.15 -14.02
CA GLY A 27 6.94 28.04 -13.75
C GLY A 27 6.23 27.77 -12.42
N LEU A 28 5.78 28.84 -11.77
CA LEU A 28 5.11 28.94 -10.45
C LEU A 28 3.72 28.27 -10.36
N GLY A 29 3.41 27.30 -11.22
CA GLY A 29 2.08 26.70 -11.36
C GLY A 29 2.05 25.21 -11.08
N GLY A 30 1.87 24.85 -9.81
CA GLY A 30 1.28 23.58 -9.36
C GLY A 30 2.14 22.32 -9.58
N TRP A 31 2.50 21.68 -8.47
CA TRP A 31 3.12 20.36 -8.34
C TRP A 31 2.17 19.22 -8.76
N THR A 32 1.59 19.31 -9.95
CA THR A 32 0.69 18.30 -10.47
C THR A 32 1.48 17.19 -11.15
N PHE A 33 1.60 16.06 -10.45
CA PHE A 33 2.08 14.82 -11.03
C PHE A 33 1.02 14.28 -12.00
N SER A 34 1.41 14.04 -13.25
CA SER A 34 0.60 13.32 -14.25
C SER A 34 1.25 11.99 -14.62
N ARG A 35 0.56 11.10 -15.34
CA ARG A 35 1.17 9.86 -15.88
C ARG A 35 2.38 10.10 -16.79
N LYS A 36 2.57 11.34 -17.31
CA LYS A 36 3.72 11.72 -18.15
C LYS A 36 4.87 12.33 -17.34
N THR A 37 4.77 12.34 -16.01
CA THR A 37 5.83 12.82 -15.12
C THR A 37 7.04 11.90 -15.24
N CYS A 38 8.19 12.50 -15.47
CA CYS A 38 9.47 11.84 -15.43
C CYS A 38 10.38 12.51 -14.40
N PHE A 39 11.13 11.68 -13.70
CA PHE A 39 12.19 12.10 -12.80
C PHE A 39 13.51 11.94 -13.54
N VAL A 40 14.18 13.06 -13.80
CA VAL A 40 15.46 13.07 -14.53
C VAL A 40 16.55 13.32 -13.49
N LEU A 41 17.55 12.43 -13.46
CA LEU A 41 18.73 12.64 -12.63
C LEU A 41 19.45 13.90 -13.10
N THR A 42 19.69 14.82 -12.16
CA THR A 42 20.61 15.93 -12.40
C THR A 42 22.04 15.40 -12.44
N GLU A 43 23.00 16.23 -12.84
CA GLU A 43 24.42 15.85 -12.77
C GLU A 43 24.83 15.51 -11.33
N ALA A 44 24.35 16.27 -10.34
CA ALA A 44 24.56 16.00 -8.93
C ALA A 44 23.90 14.68 -8.50
N GLY A 45 22.69 14.39 -8.98
CA GLY A 45 22.02 13.12 -8.75
C GLY A 45 22.73 11.92 -9.39
N LEU A 46 23.30 12.10 -10.59
CA LEU A 46 24.08 11.09 -11.27
C LEU A 46 25.40 10.80 -10.53
N ALA A 47 26.10 11.83 -10.06
CA ALA A 47 27.31 11.67 -9.26
C ALA A 47 27.01 10.93 -7.95
N PHE A 48 25.98 11.37 -7.22
CA PHE A 48 25.51 10.70 -6.02
C PHE A 48 25.12 9.24 -6.29
N ALA A 49 24.37 8.98 -7.37
CA ALA A 49 23.97 7.63 -7.73
C ALA A 49 25.17 6.76 -8.09
N ARG A 50 26.22 7.30 -8.72
CA ARG A 50 27.45 6.56 -9.01
C ARG A 50 28.27 6.24 -7.77
N GLU A 51 28.33 7.16 -6.81
CA GLU A 51 28.99 6.94 -5.52
C GLU A 51 28.24 5.89 -4.71
N ALA A 52 26.93 6.07 -4.51
CA ALA A 52 26.08 5.13 -3.79
C ALA A 52 26.00 3.76 -4.49
N MET A 53 25.98 3.73 -5.82
CA MET A 53 26.02 2.48 -6.58
C MET A 53 27.42 1.88 -6.66
N GLY A 54 28.50 2.65 -6.47
CA GLY A 54 29.86 2.13 -6.33
C GLY A 54 29.90 1.09 -5.20
N ASP A 55 29.30 1.42 -4.07
CA ASP A 55 29.16 0.49 -2.94
C ASP A 55 28.26 -0.72 -3.27
N LEU A 56 27.22 -0.56 -4.10
CA LEU A 56 26.36 -1.66 -4.57
C LEU A 56 27.01 -2.55 -5.64
N LEU A 57 27.90 -2.00 -6.47
CA LEU A 57 28.60 -2.71 -7.56
C LEU A 57 29.78 -3.55 -7.05
N HIS A 58 30.25 -3.30 -5.83
CA HIS A 58 31.24 -4.13 -5.14
C HIS A 58 30.60 -5.24 -4.30
N LEU A 59 29.27 -5.29 -4.23
CA LEU A 59 28.57 -6.40 -3.62
C LEU A 59 28.73 -7.63 -4.52
N SER A 60 29.21 -8.72 -3.93
CA SER A 60 29.15 -10.03 -4.56
C SER A 60 27.69 -10.42 -4.86
N ASP A 61 27.49 -11.35 -5.79
CA ASP A 61 26.15 -11.89 -6.09
C ASP A 61 25.43 -12.40 -4.83
N ALA A 62 26.16 -13.00 -3.88
CA ALA A 62 25.61 -13.46 -2.61
C ALA A 62 25.07 -12.30 -1.75
N GLN A 63 25.78 -11.17 -1.72
CA GLN A 63 25.35 -9.96 -1.02
C GLN A 63 24.17 -9.29 -1.71
N LEU A 64 24.18 -9.19 -3.05
CA LEU A 64 23.04 -8.69 -3.83
C LEU A 64 21.79 -9.55 -3.65
N GLN A 65 21.92 -10.88 -3.60
CA GLN A 65 20.81 -11.79 -3.30
C GLN A 65 20.28 -11.60 -1.88
N THR A 66 21.18 -11.35 -0.91
CA THR A 66 20.79 -11.07 0.47
C THR A 66 20.00 -9.76 0.58
N VAL A 67 20.48 -8.67 -0.04
CA VAL A 67 19.79 -7.37 -0.06
C VAL A 67 18.42 -7.49 -0.75
N LYS A 68 18.34 -8.16 -1.90
CA LYS A 68 17.08 -8.43 -2.59
C LYS A 68 16.10 -9.23 -1.73
N ARG A 69 16.59 -10.24 -1.00
CA ARG A 69 15.77 -11.08 -0.12
C ARG A 69 15.28 -10.31 1.10
N VAL A 70 16.10 -9.45 1.70
CA VAL A 70 15.71 -8.56 2.80
C VAL A 70 14.64 -7.57 2.34
N HIS A 71 14.83 -6.92 1.19
CA HIS A 71 13.82 -6.01 0.63
C HIS A 71 12.51 -6.73 0.29
N ARG A 72 12.56 -7.94 -0.29
CA ARG A 72 11.36 -8.71 -0.61
C ARG A 72 10.64 -9.19 0.64
N ALA A 73 11.37 -9.56 1.70
CA ALA A 73 10.80 -9.91 3.00
C ALA A 73 10.19 -8.68 3.69
N SER A 74 10.88 -7.53 3.69
CA SER A 74 10.35 -6.26 4.22
C SER A 74 9.09 -5.86 3.47
N ALA A 75 9.11 -5.87 2.14
CA ALA A 75 7.94 -5.58 1.32
C ALA A 75 6.78 -6.57 1.55
N ALA A 76 7.07 -7.84 1.85
CA ALA A 76 6.03 -8.82 2.19
C ALA A 76 5.42 -8.59 3.58
N ILE A 77 6.23 -8.15 4.56
CA ILE A 77 5.76 -7.74 5.89
C ILE A 77 4.96 -6.43 5.80
N GLU A 78 5.42 -5.46 5.01
CA GLU A 78 4.75 -4.18 4.75
C GLU A 78 3.41 -4.34 4.01
N ARG A 79 3.23 -5.44 3.29
CA ARG A 79 1.97 -5.78 2.60
C ARG A 79 0.95 -6.48 3.49
N LYS A 80 1.31 -6.88 4.70
CA LYS A 80 0.33 -7.39 5.65
C LYS A 80 -0.30 -6.23 6.40
N PRO A 81 -1.64 -6.22 6.54
CA PRO A 81 -2.28 -5.29 7.44
C PRO A 81 -1.81 -5.55 8.87
N ARG A 82 -1.95 -4.53 9.72
CA ARG A 82 -1.71 -4.63 11.15
C ARG A 82 -2.86 -3.94 11.88
N TRP A 83 -3.45 -4.65 12.83
CA TRP A 83 -4.42 -4.07 13.75
C TRP A 83 -3.74 -3.65 15.04
N ASP A 84 -3.86 -2.38 15.41
CA ASP A 84 -3.35 -1.82 16.65
C ASP A 84 -4.52 -1.52 17.60
N TYR A 85 -4.75 -2.42 18.55
CA TYR A 85 -5.86 -2.28 19.52
C TYR A 85 -5.71 -1.04 20.40
N GLN A 86 -4.49 -0.72 20.84
CA GLN A 86 -4.24 0.43 21.72
C GLN A 86 -4.51 1.76 21.02
N ARG A 87 -4.20 1.85 19.73
CA ARG A 87 -4.44 3.04 18.91
C ARG A 87 -5.79 3.03 18.19
N GLN A 88 -6.50 1.91 18.22
CA GLN A 88 -7.69 1.64 17.40
C GLN A 88 -7.45 1.92 15.90
N GLU A 89 -6.31 1.48 15.39
CA GLU A 89 -5.85 1.75 14.02
C GLU A 89 -5.65 0.47 13.23
N LEU A 90 -6.29 0.38 12.06
CA LEU A 90 -5.92 -0.55 10.99
C LEU A 90 -4.89 0.13 10.10
N ARG A 91 -3.72 -0.47 9.99
CA ARG A 91 -2.58 0.05 9.22
C ARG A 91 -2.16 -0.94 8.14
N LEU A 92 -1.58 -0.40 7.07
CA LEU A 92 -0.84 -1.16 6.08
C LEU A 92 0.51 -0.45 5.89
N ALA A 93 1.61 -1.12 6.24
CA ALA A 93 2.89 -0.47 6.46
C ALA A 93 2.74 0.79 7.35
N ASP A 94 3.18 1.95 6.87
CA ASP A 94 3.11 3.22 7.59
C ASP A 94 1.76 3.94 7.44
N ALA A 95 0.92 3.51 6.50
CA ALA A 95 -0.35 4.16 6.20
C ALA A 95 -1.47 3.70 7.15
N ILE A 96 -2.22 4.67 7.69
CA ILE A 96 -3.45 4.39 8.44
C ILE A 96 -4.59 4.19 7.44
N VAL A 97 -5.00 2.93 7.26
CA VAL A 97 -6.14 2.55 6.42
C VAL A 97 -7.45 2.99 7.08
N LYS A 98 -7.59 2.74 8.39
CA LYS A 98 -8.78 3.11 9.14
C LYS A 98 -8.46 3.37 10.61
N GLN A 99 -9.18 4.29 11.22
CA GLN A 99 -9.05 4.61 12.64
C GLN A 99 -10.45 4.70 13.25
N PHE A 100 -10.65 4.03 14.38
CA PHE A 100 -11.91 4.07 15.12
C PHE A 100 -11.79 5.14 16.21
N LYS A 101 -12.82 5.99 16.32
CA LYS A 101 -12.92 7.02 17.38
C LYS A 101 -13.88 6.62 18.49
N VAL A 102 -14.72 5.61 18.21
CA VAL A 102 -15.71 5.06 19.12
C VAL A 102 -15.62 3.54 19.04
N PRO A 103 -15.95 2.82 20.12
CA PRO A 103 -15.91 1.36 20.12
C PRO A 103 -16.77 0.78 18.99
N ALA A 104 -16.16 -0.06 18.17
CA ALA A 104 -16.81 -0.72 17.04
C ALA A 104 -16.68 -2.24 17.20
N SER A 105 -17.26 -2.78 18.27
CA SER A 105 -17.02 -4.14 18.78
C SER A 105 -16.95 -5.23 17.71
N ASN A 106 -17.89 -5.27 16.76
CA ASN A 106 -17.89 -6.27 15.68
C ASN A 106 -16.73 -6.05 14.69
N GLN A 107 -16.44 -4.81 14.32
CA GLN A 107 -15.32 -4.49 13.43
C GLN A 107 -13.99 -4.82 14.12
N GLU A 108 -13.84 -4.43 15.39
CA GLU A 108 -12.65 -4.71 16.20
C GLU A 108 -12.42 -6.22 16.36
N ARG A 109 -13.46 -7.03 16.58
CA ARG A 109 -13.35 -8.50 16.65
C ARG A 109 -12.82 -9.12 15.37
N ILE A 110 -13.31 -8.67 14.22
CA ILE A 110 -12.81 -9.16 12.92
C ILE A 110 -11.32 -8.83 12.77
N LEU A 111 -10.94 -7.59 13.08
CA LEU A 111 -9.54 -7.15 12.95
C LEU A 111 -8.62 -7.85 13.96
N ALA A 112 -9.09 -8.09 15.19
CA ALA A 112 -8.37 -8.86 16.19
C ALA A 112 -8.17 -10.32 15.75
N ALA A 113 -9.20 -10.97 15.23
CA ALA A 113 -9.08 -12.35 14.73
C ALA A 113 -8.07 -12.46 13.57
N PHE A 114 -8.11 -11.52 12.61
CA PHE A 114 -7.09 -11.48 11.57
C PHE A 114 -5.68 -11.27 12.13
N GLU A 115 -5.50 -10.39 13.11
CA GLU A 115 -4.19 -10.16 13.74
C GLU A 115 -3.69 -11.40 14.50
N GLU A 116 -4.54 -12.05 15.29
CA GLU A 116 -4.24 -13.27 16.04
C GLU A 116 -3.83 -14.43 15.13
N GLU A 117 -4.46 -14.56 13.96
CA GLU A 117 -4.15 -15.59 12.96
C GLU A 117 -3.01 -15.20 12.00
N GLY A 118 -2.44 -13.99 12.13
CA GLY A 118 -1.32 -13.53 11.29
C GLY A 118 -1.71 -13.11 9.86
N TRP A 119 -2.94 -12.62 9.71
CA TRP A 119 -3.58 -12.12 8.49
C TRP A 119 -3.65 -13.15 7.34
N PRO A 120 -4.29 -14.32 7.54
CA PRO A 120 -4.56 -15.26 6.46
C PRO A 120 -5.53 -14.63 5.44
N VAL A 121 -5.57 -15.15 4.21
CA VAL A 121 -6.46 -14.66 3.15
C VAL A 121 -7.95 -14.77 3.53
N ARG A 122 -8.29 -15.73 4.41
CA ARG A 122 -9.63 -15.97 4.92
C ARG A 122 -9.57 -16.35 6.39
N ILE A 123 -10.52 -15.86 7.18
CA ILE A 123 -10.88 -16.39 8.50
C ILE A 123 -12.37 -16.79 8.52
N ASP A 124 -12.77 -17.61 9.49
CA ASP A 124 -14.18 -17.87 9.78
C ASP A 124 -14.82 -16.66 10.50
N ASP A 125 -16.16 -16.58 10.52
CA ASP A 125 -16.89 -15.47 11.17
C ASP A 125 -16.65 -15.46 12.69
N PRO A 126 -15.89 -14.49 13.24
CA PRO A 126 -15.57 -14.44 14.66
C PRO A 126 -16.66 -13.72 15.48
N LEU A 127 -17.72 -13.25 14.83
CA LEU A 127 -18.76 -12.47 15.47
C LEU A 127 -19.74 -13.38 16.22
N PRO A 128 -20.16 -13.01 17.44
CA PRO A 128 -21.07 -13.83 18.21
C PRO A 128 -22.42 -13.99 17.48
N PRO A 129 -23.12 -15.12 17.69
CA PRO A 129 -24.49 -15.28 17.23
C PRO A 129 -25.39 -14.22 17.88
N ASN A 130 -26.32 -13.67 17.11
CA ASN A 130 -27.37 -12.78 17.61
C ASN A 130 -28.72 -13.37 17.20
N ALA A 131 -29.57 -13.69 18.18
CA ALA A 131 -30.88 -14.31 17.94
C ALA A 131 -31.83 -13.41 17.13
N GLU A 132 -31.65 -12.09 17.19
CA GLU A 132 -32.52 -11.11 16.52
C GLU A 132 -32.08 -10.78 15.09
N GLN A 133 -30.87 -11.20 14.68
CA GLN A 133 -30.31 -10.85 13.38
C GLN A 133 -29.80 -12.08 12.63
N ASN A 134 -30.18 -12.20 11.36
CA ASN A 134 -29.64 -13.23 10.48
C ASN A 134 -28.10 -13.13 10.42
N PRO A 135 -27.34 -14.22 10.66
CA PRO A 135 -25.87 -14.20 10.69
C PRO A 135 -25.24 -13.62 9.42
N LYS A 136 -25.77 -13.97 8.24
CA LYS A 136 -25.25 -13.45 6.96
C LYS A 136 -25.42 -11.94 6.85
N ARG A 137 -26.56 -11.41 7.32
CA ARG A 137 -26.84 -9.97 7.32
C ARG A 137 -25.93 -9.24 8.31
N ARG A 138 -25.78 -9.76 9.54
CA ARG A 138 -24.84 -9.22 10.55
C ARG A 138 -23.44 -9.11 9.99
N LEU A 139 -22.95 -10.19 9.37
CA LEU A 139 -21.61 -10.24 8.83
C LEU A 139 -21.44 -9.27 7.66
N HIS A 140 -22.38 -9.28 6.71
CA HIS A 140 -22.37 -8.37 5.56
C HIS A 140 -22.38 -6.91 5.99
N ASP A 141 -23.23 -6.52 6.94
CA ASP A 141 -23.30 -5.15 7.46
C ASP A 141 -21.98 -4.73 8.13
N THR A 142 -21.31 -5.66 8.82
CA THR A 142 -20.01 -5.41 9.45
C THR A 142 -18.91 -5.24 8.41
N ILE A 143 -18.85 -6.09 7.38
CA ILE A 143 -17.91 -5.98 6.26
C ILE A 143 -18.11 -4.66 5.51
N ASN A 144 -19.35 -4.29 5.21
CA ASN A 144 -19.67 -3.01 4.60
C ASN A 144 -19.21 -1.85 5.47
N SER A 145 -19.34 -1.98 6.79
CA SER A 145 -18.89 -0.96 7.72
C SER A 145 -17.37 -0.88 7.78
N LEU A 146 -16.64 -2.00 7.72
CA LEU A 146 -15.17 -2.07 7.63
C LEU A 146 -14.63 -1.34 6.40
N ASN A 147 -15.23 -1.57 5.23
CA ASN A 147 -14.83 -0.96 3.97
C ASN A 147 -15.18 0.55 3.89
N ARG A 148 -16.27 0.97 4.56
CA ARG A 148 -16.66 2.38 4.62
C ARG A 148 -15.74 3.19 5.54
N ASN A 149 -15.60 4.48 5.24
CA ASN A 149 -14.84 5.45 6.04
C ASN A 149 -13.38 5.04 6.29
N GLN A 150 -12.78 4.28 5.37
CA GLN A 150 -11.34 4.13 5.33
C GLN A 150 -10.73 5.48 4.94
N LYS A 151 -9.64 5.86 5.61
CA LYS A 151 -8.86 7.05 5.27
C LYS A 151 -8.08 6.83 3.96
N GLN A 152 -7.66 5.58 3.71
CA GLN A 152 -7.03 5.16 2.48
C GLN A 152 -7.62 3.81 2.05
N HIS A 153 -8.05 3.70 0.80
CA HIS A 153 -8.73 2.52 0.26
C HIS A 153 -7.77 1.40 -0.14
N LEU A 154 -6.82 1.05 0.73
CA LEU A 154 -5.76 0.07 0.45
C LEU A 154 -6.17 -1.39 0.69
N ILE A 155 -7.22 -1.60 1.50
CA ILE A 155 -7.67 -2.94 1.90
C ILE A 155 -9.15 -3.06 1.65
N ARG A 156 -9.56 -4.15 1.00
CA ARG A 156 -10.97 -4.49 0.82
C ARG A 156 -11.28 -5.78 1.56
N PHE A 157 -12.34 -5.75 2.36
CA PHE A 157 -12.91 -6.93 3.01
C PHE A 157 -14.11 -7.44 2.21
N THR A 158 -14.23 -8.75 2.06
CA THR A 158 -15.35 -9.40 1.37
C THR A 158 -15.82 -10.64 2.13
N GLY A 159 -17.07 -11.03 1.93
CA GLY A 159 -17.56 -12.33 2.44
C GLY A 159 -17.05 -13.45 1.56
N ASP A 160 -16.88 -14.65 2.11
CA ASP A 160 -16.42 -15.83 1.36
C ASP A 160 -17.48 -16.46 0.43
N GLY A 161 -18.66 -15.84 0.31
CA GLY A 161 -19.81 -16.33 -0.46
C GLY A 161 -20.75 -17.26 0.32
N SER A 162 -20.25 -17.94 1.36
CA SER A 162 -21.07 -18.81 2.22
C SER A 162 -21.80 -18.01 3.30
N GLY A 163 -21.21 -16.88 3.71
CA GLY A 163 -21.66 -16.07 4.85
C GLY A 163 -21.13 -16.58 6.20
N GLN A 164 -20.14 -17.47 6.18
CA GLN A 164 -19.47 -18.04 7.35
C GLN A 164 -18.02 -17.60 7.48
N GLY A 165 -17.50 -16.82 6.53
CA GLY A 165 -16.11 -16.40 6.55
C GLY A 165 -15.89 -15.07 5.85
N ILE A 166 -14.74 -14.50 6.13
CA ILE A 166 -14.33 -13.15 5.72
C ILE A 166 -12.99 -13.27 5.01
N ARG A 167 -12.86 -12.59 3.89
CA ARG A 167 -11.62 -12.47 3.13
C ARG A 167 -11.16 -11.02 3.12
N TRP A 168 -9.87 -10.83 2.91
CA TRP A 168 -9.31 -9.52 2.63
C TRP A 168 -8.40 -9.58 1.42
N GLU A 169 -8.28 -8.46 0.73
CA GLU A 169 -7.36 -8.27 -0.39
C GLU A 169 -6.78 -6.87 -0.35
N LEU A 170 -5.56 -6.74 -0.87
CA LEU A 170 -4.99 -5.44 -1.18
C LEU A 170 -5.68 -4.90 -2.42
N VAL A 171 -6.18 -3.67 -2.32
CA VAL A 171 -6.61 -2.94 -3.49
C VAL A 171 -5.35 -2.36 -4.10
N VAL A 172 -4.92 -2.93 -5.20
CA VAL A 172 -3.97 -2.27 -6.08
C VAL A 172 -4.79 -1.23 -6.82
N ASP A 173 -4.37 0.04 -6.79
CA ASP A 173 -4.91 1.04 -7.70
C ASP A 173 -4.59 0.58 -9.13
N ASP A 174 -5.50 -0.23 -9.70
CA ASP A 174 -5.48 -0.66 -11.09
C ASP A 174 -6.13 0.47 -11.88
N ASP A 175 -5.34 1.51 -12.14
CA ASP A 175 -5.81 2.65 -12.94
C ASP A 175 -5.87 2.25 -14.42
N GLY A 176 -7.10 1.97 -14.89
CA GLY A 176 -7.48 2.01 -16.31
C GLY A 176 -7.20 3.37 -16.98
#